data_AF-A0A9X0F181-F1
#
_entry.id   AF-A0A9X0F181-F1
#
_cell.length_a   1.000
_cell.length_b   1.000
_cell.length_c   1.000
_cell.angle_alpha   90.00
_cell.angle_beta   90.00
_cell.angle_gamma   90.00
#
_symmetry.space_group_name_H-M   'P 1'
#
loop_
_entity.id
_entity.type
_entity.pdbx_description
1 polymer ?
#
loop_
_entity_poly.entity_id
_entity_poly.type
_entity_poly.pdbx_seq_one_letter_code
_entity_poly.pdbx_strand_id
1 'polypeptide(L)'
;MIETRLHYDSVRENIERIFELEEISVSEKFLTNFLNILSRLCNYEEEGKKIRPRIVITNNIKEAINTVPNSYIVKTKMGNLDGFDMEKILKSLIPFCNNGWHVFVDIEQDGIQYGIIRAFSGPVGVSFSRNLLSIEEPELIDFGVIDVEVISNFELNICGIRKHNLMIDFRLVDHSEETNESFNDMIEDITHDVPSLDKESIKKALTNLLAIIPYRVHGTICVVVDSDYNFPNEFLSDGTWFSDPIDLGEKIIDTAMNKKDIASSEAYYGLSGLFLEMLNVDGITIIDSSARVRGFNVFVKKQPLTMDDIPAEGGARKRAAYTVLASKDPKIKGVYFLSQDGNTFYKRMCD
;
A
#
# COMPACT_ATOMS: atom_id res chain seq x y z
N MET A 1 1.36 2.46 45.38
CA MET A 1 1.84 2.71 44.01
C MET A 1 0.64 3.22 43.23
N ILE A 2 0.65 4.49 42.81
CA ILE A 2 -0.46 5.07 42.03
C ILE A 2 -0.11 4.82 40.57
N GLU A 3 -0.83 3.88 39.95
CA GLU A 3 -0.75 3.62 38.52
C GLU A 3 -1.36 4.83 37.81
N THR A 4 -0.53 5.58 37.07
CA THR A 4 -1.02 6.66 36.21
C THR A 4 -1.17 6.10 34.81
N ARG A 5 -2.41 5.97 34.34
CA ARG A 5 -2.71 5.59 32.96
C ARG A 5 -2.85 6.85 32.13
N LEU A 6 -1.91 7.06 31.21
CA LEU A 6 -2.02 8.11 30.20
C LEU A 6 -2.87 7.55 29.06
N HIS A 7 -4.08 8.07 28.93
CA HIS A 7 -4.89 7.89 27.75
C HIS A 7 -4.56 9.04 26.80
N TYR A 8 -4.26 8.73 25.54
CA TYR A 8 -4.26 9.77 24.50
C TYR A 8 -5.72 10.15 24.25
N ASP A 9 -6.23 11.07 25.08
CA ASP A 9 -7.65 11.45 25.12
C ASP A 9 -8.17 12.01 23.79
N SER A 10 -7.30 12.40 22.86
CA SER A 10 -7.70 12.90 21.54
C SER A 10 -8.21 11.83 20.57
N VAL A 11 -7.75 10.57 20.64
CA VAL A 11 -8.07 9.60 19.56
C VAL A 11 -9.55 9.22 19.60
N ARG A 12 -10.10 8.96 20.79
CA ARG A 12 -11.51 8.63 20.95
C ARG A 12 -12.41 9.76 20.44
N GLU A 13 -12.17 10.98 20.90
CA GLU A 13 -12.95 12.16 20.52
C GLU A 13 -12.89 12.41 19.00
N ASN A 14 -11.72 12.23 18.39
CA ASN A 14 -11.59 12.37 16.93
C ASN A 14 -12.32 11.27 16.16
N ILE A 15 -12.32 10.03 16.65
CA ILE A 15 -13.08 8.94 16.04
C ILE A 15 -14.59 9.19 16.17
N GLU A 16 -15.06 9.55 17.36
CA GLU A 16 -16.46 9.93 17.61
C GLU A 16 -16.91 11.04 16.66
N ARG A 17 -16.10 12.09 16.55
CA ARG A 17 -16.34 13.20 15.63
C ARG A 17 -16.46 12.76 14.16
N ILE A 18 -15.66 11.78 13.71
CA ILE A 18 -15.79 11.25 12.34
C ILE A 18 -17.13 10.55 12.13
N PHE A 19 -17.60 9.74 13.08
CA PHE A 19 -18.92 9.10 12.99
C PHE A 19 -20.05 10.13 12.94
N GLU A 20 -19.97 11.17 13.76
CA GLU A 20 -20.93 12.28 13.75
C GLU A 20 -20.96 13.01 12.41
N LEU A 21 -19.77 13.37 11.89
CA LEU A 21 -19.64 14.10 10.63
C LEU A 21 -20.09 13.28 9.43
N GLU A 22 -19.89 11.97 9.46
CA GLU A 22 -20.38 11.06 8.42
C GLU A 22 -21.83 10.62 8.62
N GLU A 23 -22.53 11.16 9.62
CA GLU A 23 -23.94 10.87 9.92
C GLU A 23 -24.21 9.38 10.18
N ILE A 24 -23.22 8.68 10.75
CA ILE A 24 -23.30 7.28 11.12
C ILE A 24 -23.57 7.19 12.63
N SER A 25 -24.81 6.89 13.00
CA SER A 25 -25.20 6.75 14.41
C SER A 25 -24.68 5.44 15.00
N VAL A 26 -23.93 5.55 16.10
CA VAL A 26 -23.34 4.41 16.82
C VAL A 26 -23.50 4.56 18.33
N SER A 27 -23.52 3.44 19.04
CA SER A 27 -23.55 3.44 20.50
C SER A 27 -22.15 3.57 21.10
N GLU A 28 -22.04 4.05 22.34
CA GLU A 28 -20.79 4.06 23.13
C GLU A 28 -20.10 2.69 23.19
N LYS A 29 -20.89 1.63 23.27
CA LYS A 29 -20.39 0.25 23.26
C LYS A 29 -19.78 -0.11 21.91
N PHE A 30 -20.44 0.26 20.81
CA PHE A 30 -19.89 0.08 19.47
C PHE A 30 -18.54 0.80 19.34
N LEU A 31 -18.47 2.08 19.73
CA LEU A 31 -17.24 2.87 19.66
C LEU A 31 -16.11 2.23 20.46
N THR A 32 -16.41 1.75 21.66
CA THR A 32 -15.44 1.04 22.51
C THR A 32 -14.93 -0.24 21.84
N ASN A 33 -15.83 -1.05 21.26
CA ASN A 33 -15.46 -2.27 20.53
C ASN A 33 -14.67 -1.96 19.26
N PHE A 34 -15.02 -0.90 18.56
CA PHE A 34 -14.32 -0.45 17.36
C PHE A 34 -12.90 0.03 17.67
N LEU A 35 -12.72 0.88 18.69
CA LEU A 35 -11.40 1.34 19.16
C LEU A 35 -10.49 0.17 19.59
N ASN A 36 -11.06 -0.83 20.27
CA ASN A 36 -10.33 -2.04 20.63
C ASN A 36 -9.77 -2.78 19.41
N ILE A 37 -10.53 -2.82 18.30
CA ILE A 37 -10.08 -3.43 17.05
C ILE A 37 -9.03 -2.57 16.38
N LEU A 38 -9.26 -1.25 16.25
CA LEU A 38 -8.30 -0.31 15.67
C LEU A 38 -6.90 -0.45 16.31
N SER A 39 -6.85 -0.58 17.64
CA SER A 39 -5.59 -0.74 18.39
C SER A 39 -4.76 -1.98 18.01
N ARG A 40 -5.35 -2.94 17.28
CA ARG A 40 -4.72 -4.19 16.87
C ARG A 40 -4.49 -4.31 15.37
N LEU A 41 -5.11 -3.47 14.55
CA LEU A 41 -5.07 -3.61 13.09
C LEU A 41 -3.66 -3.48 12.51
N CYS A 42 -2.85 -2.53 12.99
CA CYS A 42 -1.49 -2.33 12.49
C CYS A 42 -0.55 -3.52 12.72
N ASN A 43 -0.88 -4.39 13.66
CA ASN A 43 -0.09 -5.57 14.04
C ASN A 43 -0.86 -6.87 13.83
N TYR A 44 -1.89 -6.86 12.99
CA TYR A 44 -2.63 -8.08 12.68
C TYR A 44 -1.75 -9.07 11.90
N GLU A 45 -1.72 -10.31 12.37
CA GLU A 45 -0.94 -11.39 11.78
C GLU A 45 -1.75 -12.70 11.83
N GLU A 46 -1.69 -13.48 10.76
CA GLU A 46 -2.31 -14.80 10.66
C GLU A 46 -1.28 -15.77 10.09
N GLU A 47 -1.07 -16.92 10.74
CA GLU A 47 -0.11 -17.95 10.29
C GLU A 47 1.31 -17.44 9.98
N GLY A 48 1.81 -16.45 10.73
CA GLY A 48 3.14 -15.87 10.49
C GLY A 48 3.15 -14.75 9.43
N LYS A 49 2.02 -14.47 8.79
CA LYS A 49 1.91 -13.47 7.73
C LYS A 49 1.19 -12.23 8.24
N LYS A 50 1.88 -11.09 8.17
CA LYS A 50 1.27 -9.79 8.49
C LYS A 50 0.17 -9.47 7.48
N ILE A 51 -0.98 -9.05 7.99
CA ILE A 51 -2.12 -8.63 7.17
C ILE A 51 -2.37 -7.16 7.47
N ARG A 52 -2.49 -6.36 6.41
CA ARG A 52 -2.88 -4.95 6.51
C ARG A 52 -4.32 -4.80 6.03
N PRO A 53 -5.30 -4.98 6.91
CA PRO A 53 -6.70 -4.91 6.52
C PRO A 53 -7.11 -3.49 6.11
N ARG A 54 -8.06 -3.43 5.17
CA ARG A 54 -8.87 -2.24 4.91
C ARG A 54 -10.30 -2.53 5.37
N ILE A 55 -10.88 -1.63 6.15
CA ILE A 55 -12.24 -1.76 6.69
C ILE A 55 -13.06 -0.57 6.25
N VAL A 56 -14.19 -0.82 5.59
CA VAL A 56 -15.17 0.19 5.21
C VAL A 56 -16.33 0.13 6.19
N ILE A 57 -16.67 1.24 6.80
CA ILE A 57 -17.81 1.38 7.71
C ILE A 57 -18.82 2.30 7.05
N THR A 58 -20.09 1.91 7.07
CA THR A 58 -21.16 2.67 6.42
C THR A 58 -22.48 2.39 7.10
N ASN A 59 -23.49 3.21 6.82
CA ASN A 59 -24.89 2.97 7.19
C ASN A 59 -25.74 2.55 5.97
N ASN A 60 -25.13 2.44 4.78
CA ASN A 60 -25.78 1.97 3.57
C ASN A 60 -24.75 1.43 2.56
N ILE A 61 -24.31 0.18 2.75
CA ILE A 61 -23.31 -0.44 1.85
C ILE A 61 -23.78 -0.50 0.40
N LYS A 62 -25.10 -0.57 0.16
CA LYS A 62 -25.65 -0.69 -1.18
C LYS A 62 -25.45 0.60 -1.98
N GLU A 63 -25.73 1.75 -1.39
CA GLU A 63 -25.49 3.03 -2.04
C GLU A 63 -24.01 3.36 -2.11
N ALA A 64 -23.27 3.10 -1.03
CA ALA A 64 -21.82 3.27 -1.01
C ALA A 64 -21.14 2.49 -2.14
N ILE A 65 -21.54 1.24 -2.39
CA ILE A 65 -20.88 0.43 -3.40
C ILE A 65 -21.27 0.78 -4.84
N ASN A 66 -22.44 1.39 -5.05
CA ASN A 66 -22.87 1.83 -6.38
C ASN A 66 -21.90 2.88 -6.96
N THR A 67 -21.13 3.56 -6.10
CA THR A 67 -20.09 4.52 -6.50
C THR A 67 -18.82 3.84 -7.04
N VAL A 68 -18.62 2.55 -6.76
CA VAL A 68 -17.42 1.81 -7.16
C VAL A 68 -17.77 0.84 -8.30
N PRO A 69 -17.21 1.04 -9.51
CA PRO A 69 -17.50 0.18 -10.65
C PRO A 69 -16.91 -1.23 -10.48
N ASN A 70 -17.54 -2.22 -11.11
CA ASN A 70 -17.11 -3.63 -11.12
C ASN A 70 -16.83 -4.20 -9.73
N SER A 71 -17.69 -3.85 -8.78
CA SER A 71 -17.64 -4.30 -7.41
C SER A 71 -18.42 -5.59 -7.20
N TYR A 72 -17.95 -6.39 -6.26
CA TYR A 72 -18.60 -7.62 -5.83
C TYR A 72 -18.62 -7.68 -4.30
N ILE A 73 -19.81 -7.90 -3.74
CA ILE A 73 -20.05 -7.98 -2.31
C ILE A 73 -20.40 -9.41 -1.92
N VAL A 74 -19.79 -9.88 -0.84
CA VAL A 74 -20.21 -11.09 -0.14
C VAL A 74 -20.63 -10.71 1.27
N LYS A 75 -21.94 -10.72 1.52
CA LYS A 75 -22.51 -10.55 2.85
C LYS A 75 -22.29 -11.82 3.69
N THR A 76 -22.02 -11.65 4.98
CA THR A 76 -21.91 -12.74 5.95
C THR A 76 -23.02 -12.63 6.99
N LYS A 77 -22.80 -13.06 8.22
CA LYS A 77 -23.83 -12.97 9.27
C LYS A 77 -24.03 -11.53 9.75
N MET A 78 -25.24 -11.27 10.21
CA MET A 78 -25.57 -10.07 10.98
C MET A 78 -25.08 -10.23 12.42
N GLY A 79 -24.46 -9.20 12.97
CA GLY A 79 -24.04 -9.11 14.37
C GLY A 79 -24.86 -8.10 15.15
N ASN A 80 -24.48 -7.89 16.40
CA ASN A 80 -25.22 -7.03 17.33
C ASN A 80 -24.94 -5.55 17.06
N LEU A 81 -25.95 -4.68 17.20
CA LEU A 81 -25.83 -3.22 17.04
C LEU A 81 -24.76 -2.56 17.92
N ASP A 82 -24.45 -3.15 19.08
CA ASP A 82 -23.43 -2.65 19.98
C ASP A 82 -22.01 -3.13 19.63
N GLY A 83 -21.87 -3.91 18.55
CA GLY A 83 -20.59 -4.43 18.09
C GLY A 83 -19.97 -5.49 19.02
N PHE A 84 -20.73 -6.08 19.95
CA PHE A 84 -20.19 -7.06 20.90
C PHE A 84 -19.47 -8.23 20.23
N ASP A 85 -19.96 -8.69 19.08
CA ASP A 85 -19.35 -9.77 18.30
C ASP A 85 -18.44 -9.30 17.15
N MET A 86 -18.18 -7.98 17.04
CA MET A 86 -17.40 -7.37 15.97
C MET A 86 -15.99 -7.97 15.88
N GLU A 87 -15.26 -8.08 16.99
CA GLU A 87 -13.90 -8.63 16.97
C GLU A 87 -13.86 -10.06 16.43
N LYS A 88 -14.78 -10.91 16.89
CA LYS A 88 -14.88 -12.31 16.45
C LYS A 88 -15.18 -12.39 14.95
N ILE A 89 -16.05 -11.52 14.45
CA ILE A 89 -16.44 -11.50 13.05
C ILE A 89 -15.29 -10.99 12.19
N LEU A 90 -14.74 -9.82 12.52
CA LEU A 90 -13.67 -9.20 11.73
C LEU A 90 -12.44 -10.11 11.67
N LYS A 91 -12.08 -10.81 12.76
CA LYS A 91 -11.00 -11.83 12.73
C LYS A 91 -11.21 -12.91 11.67
N SER A 92 -12.45 -13.31 11.41
CA SER A 92 -12.76 -14.30 10.36
C SER A 92 -12.74 -13.72 8.93
N LEU A 93 -12.80 -12.40 8.78
CA LEU A 93 -12.89 -11.72 7.49
C LEU A 93 -11.58 -11.05 7.05
N ILE A 94 -10.78 -10.57 8.00
CA ILE A 94 -9.49 -9.92 7.76
C ILE A 94 -8.53 -10.77 6.89
N PRO A 95 -8.47 -12.11 7.02
CA PRO A 95 -7.61 -12.93 6.15
C PRO A 95 -7.85 -12.75 4.65
N PHE A 96 -9.07 -12.41 4.23
CA PHE A 96 -9.38 -12.18 2.81
C PHE A 96 -8.72 -10.91 2.24
N CYS A 97 -8.31 -9.96 3.09
CA CYS A 97 -7.60 -8.75 2.67
C CYS A 97 -6.27 -9.06 1.95
N ASN A 98 -5.64 -10.20 2.25
CA ASN A 98 -4.47 -10.69 1.53
C ASN A 98 -4.74 -11.02 0.05
N ASN A 99 -6.00 -11.08 -0.39
CA ASN A 99 -6.38 -11.35 -1.77
C ASN A 99 -7.10 -10.15 -2.43
N GLY A 100 -6.87 -8.94 -1.91
CA GLY A 100 -7.42 -7.71 -2.47
C GLY A 100 -8.90 -7.51 -2.17
N TRP A 101 -9.43 -8.23 -1.18
CA TRP A 101 -10.74 -7.91 -0.60
C TRP A 101 -10.58 -6.83 0.47
N HIS A 102 -11.67 -6.12 0.76
CA HIS A 102 -11.80 -5.22 1.88
C HIS A 102 -12.93 -5.74 2.76
N VAL A 103 -12.85 -5.53 4.06
CA VAL A 103 -13.94 -5.87 4.97
C VAL A 103 -14.91 -4.70 5.00
N PHE A 104 -16.22 -4.97 5.06
CA PHE A 104 -17.21 -3.92 5.33
C PHE A 104 -18.01 -4.19 6.60
N VAL A 105 -18.43 -3.10 7.24
CA VAL A 105 -19.27 -3.02 8.43
C VAL A 105 -20.41 -2.06 8.11
N ASP A 106 -21.58 -2.62 7.83
CA ASP A 106 -22.79 -1.89 7.46
C ASP A 106 -23.73 -1.81 8.67
N ILE A 107 -23.89 -0.61 9.23
CA ILE A 107 -24.67 -0.35 10.43
C ILE A 107 -26.12 -0.11 10.00
N GLU A 108 -26.94 -1.15 10.15
CA GLU A 108 -28.37 -1.14 9.82
C GLU A 108 -29.21 -0.87 11.08
N GLN A 109 -30.54 -0.79 10.95
CA GLN A 109 -31.43 -0.52 12.09
C GLN A 109 -31.53 -1.70 13.07
N ASP A 110 -31.46 -2.94 12.56
CA ASP A 110 -31.71 -4.16 13.33
C ASP A 110 -30.42 -4.91 13.73
N GLY A 111 -29.27 -4.46 13.25
CA GLY A 111 -28.00 -5.15 13.43
C GLY A 111 -26.87 -4.52 12.63
N ILE A 112 -25.71 -5.16 12.72
CA ILE A 112 -24.55 -4.79 11.89
C ILE A 112 -24.34 -5.89 10.87
N GLN A 113 -24.47 -5.58 9.60
CA GLN A 113 -24.18 -6.50 8.51
C GLN A 113 -22.69 -6.44 8.18
N TYR A 114 -22.01 -7.58 8.27
CA TYR A 114 -20.60 -7.69 7.95
C TYR A 114 -20.39 -8.40 6.62
N GLY A 115 -19.26 -8.17 5.98
CA GLY A 115 -18.83 -9.01 4.88
C GLY A 115 -17.55 -8.52 4.22
N ILE A 116 -17.33 -8.98 3.00
CA ILE A 116 -16.17 -8.60 2.20
C ILE A 116 -16.59 -8.04 0.87
N ILE A 117 -15.75 -7.16 0.33
CA ILE A 117 -15.97 -6.44 -0.89
C ILE A 117 -14.71 -6.41 -1.72
N ARG A 118 -14.85 -6.51 -3.04
CA ARG A 118 -13.72 -6.37 -3.97
C ARG A 118 -14.19 -5.61 -5.18
N ALA A 119 -13.37 -4.69 -5.67
CA ALA A 119 -13.60 -4.00 -6.93
C ALA A 119 -12.45 -4.26 -7.90
N PHE A 120 -12.78 -4.34 -9.18
CA PHE A 120 -11.81 -4.55 -10.24
C PHE A 120 -11.80 -3.38 -11.23
N SER A 121 -10.71 -2.63 -11.26
CA SER A 121 -10.58 -1.46 -12.13
C SER A 121 -9.46 -1.59 -13.18
N GLY A 122 -8.78 -2.74 -13.26
CA GLY A 122 -7.65 -2.96 -14.15
C GLY A 122 -6.40 -2.16 -13.74
N PRO A 123 -5.30 -2.23 -14.53
CA PRO A 123 -4.01 -1.61 -14.19
C PRO A 123 -4.07 -0.09 -14.08
N VAL A 124 -4.79 0.55 -15.01
CA VAL A 124 -4.96 2.01 -15.09
C VAL A 124 -6.25 2.48 -14.40
N GLY A 125 -6.89 1.58 -13.66
CA GLY A 125 -8.11 1.85 -12.93
C GLY A 125 -7.93 2.88 -11.82
N VAL A 126 -9.03 3.51 -11.44
CA VAL A 126 -9.10 4.25 -10.17
C VAL A 126 -9.17 3.21 -9.04
N SER A 127 -8.45 3.46 -7.93
CA SER A 127 -8.46 2.55 -6.77
C SER A 127 -9.84 2.47 -6.13
N PHE A 128 -10.08 1.41 -5.33
CA PHE A 128 -11.33 1.23 -4.60
C PHE A 128 -11.70 2.47 -3.77
N SER A 129 -10.78 2.92 -2.91
CA SER A 129 -11.02 4.08 -2.04
C SER A 129 -11.20 5.38 -2.78
N ARG A 130 -10.43 5.60 -3.86
CA ARG A 130 -10.60 6.81 -4.64
C ARG A 130 -11.97 6.85 -5.30
N ASN A 131 -12.50 5.74 -5.82
CA ASN A 131 -13.89 5.72 -6.32
C ASN A 131 -14.90 5.92 -5.19
N LEU A 132 -14.70 5.24 -4.05
CA LEU A 132 -15.60 5.30 -2.91
C LEU A 132 -15.69 6.71 -2.29
N LEU A 133 -14.58 7.45 -2.29
CA LEU A 133 -14.45 8.76 -1.64
C LEU A 133 -14.49 9.93 -2.64
N SER A 134 -14.62 9.70 -3.95
CA SER A 134 -14.61 10.75 -4.98
C SER A 134 -15.97 11.41 -5.24
N ILE A 135 -16.86 11.45 -4.26
CA ILE A 135 -18.14 12.12 -4.43
C ILE A 135 -17.91 13.64 -4.46
N GLU A 136 -18.38 14.29 -5.53
CA GLU A 136 -18.18 15.73 -5.75
C GLU A 136 -18.97 16.56 -4.73
N GLU A 137 -20.23 16.18 -4.48
CA GLU A 137 -21.19 16.86 -3.61
C GLU A 137 -21.63 15.91 -2.47
N PRO A 138 -20.76 15.66 -1.47
CA PRO A 138 -21.04 14.73 -0.38
C PRO A 138 -22.14 15.23 0.58
N GLU A 139 -22.60 16.48 0.46
CA GLU A 139 -23.76 16.99 1.20
C GLU A 139 -25.10 16.53 0.60
N LEU A 140 -25.11 15.97 -0.61
CA LEU A 140 -26.33 15.53 -1.30
C LEU A 140 -26.63 14.03 -1.14
N ILE A 141 -25.73 13.27 -0.52
CA ILE A 141 -25.92 11.84 -0.26
C ILE A 141 -26.56 11.63 1.10
N ASP A 142 -27.38 10.59 1.22
CA ASP A 142 -28.10 10.21 2.44
C ASP A 142 -27.40 9.10 3.23
N PHE A 143 -26.12 8.83 2.91
CA PHE A 143 -25.32 7.79 3.56
C PHE A 143 -23.94 8.31 3.99
N GLY A 144 -23.38 7.62 4.98
CA GLY A 144 -22.04 7.84 5.49
C GLY A 144 -21.10 6.73 5.07
N VAL A 145 -19.83 7.07 4.87
CA VAL A 145 -18.75 6.09 4.68
C VAL A 145 -17.52 6.55 5.43
N ILE A 146 -16.91 5.63 6.17
CA ILE A 146 -15.60 5.75 6.80
C ILE A 146 -14.73 4.62 6.26
N ASP A 147 -13.62 4.97 5.63
CA ASP A 147 -12.61 4.05 5.13
C ASP A 147 -11.41 4.04 6.06
N VAL A 148 -11.13 2.88 6.65
CA VAL A 148 -10.00 2.64 7.55
C VAL A 148 -8.94 1.85 6.80
N GLU A 149 -7.76 2.42 6.65
CA GLU A 149 -6.63 1.84 5.93
C GLU A 149 -5.40 1.74 6.84
N VAL A 150 -4.85 0.53 6.97
CA VAL A 150 -3.59 0.29 7.70
C VAL A 150 -2.41 0.62 6.80
N ILE A 151 -1.79 1.78 6.99
CA ILE A 151 -0.67 2.26 6.16
C ILE A 151 0.62 1.50 6.48
N SER A 152 0.92 1.34 7.77
CA SER A 152 2.18 0.75 8.23
C SER A 152 1.99 -0.12 9.47
N ASN A 153 3.09 -0.52 10.09
CA ASN A 153 3.07 -1.27 11.35
C ASN A 153 2.59 -0.42 12.53
N PHE A 154 2.46 0.90 12.32
CA PHE A 154 2.15 1.85 13.36
C PHE A 154 1.10 2.89 12.96
N GLU A 155 0.81 3.04 11.66
CA GLU A 155 -0.09 4.09 11.18
C GLU A 155 -1.37 3.52 10.60
N LEU A 156 -2.48 4.16 10.97
CA LEU A 156 -3.79 4.02 10.35
C LEU A 156 -4.17 5.36 9.72
N ASN A 157 -4.79 5.28 8.55
CA ASN A 157 -5.45 6.41 7.91
C ASN A 157 -6.95 6.16 7.92
N ILE A 158 -7.74 7.13 8.35
CA ILE A 158 -9.19 7.05 8.45
C ILE A 158 -9.79 8.21 7.67
N CYS A 159 -10.44 7.90 6.57
CA CYS A 159 -11.04 8.89 5.67
C CYS A 159 -12.56 8.75 5.64
N GLY A 160 -13.27 9.85 5.86
CA GLY A 160 -14.70 9.96 5.65
C GLY A 160 -15.05 10.43 4.24
N ILE A 161 -16.24 10.06 3.74
CA ILE A 161 -16.71 10.50 2.41
C ILE A 161 -17.00 11.99 2.33
N ARG A 162 -17.24 12.66 3.47
CA ARG A 162 -17.29 14.13 3.58
C ARG A 162 -15.91 14.75 3.78
N LYS A 163 -14.85 14.08 3.30
CA LYS A 163 -13.45 14.58 3.21
C LYS A 163 -12.78 14.85 4.56
N HIS A 164 -13.28 14.24 5.63
CA HIS A 164 -12.58 14.22 6.91
C HIS A 164 -11.44 13.20 6.85
N ASN A 165 -10.26 13.56 7.33
CA ASN A 165 -9.11 12.66 7.37
C ASN A 165 -8.48 12.68 8.76
N LEU A 166 -8.20 11.49 9.30
CA LEU A 166 -7.51 11.30 10.56
C LEU A 166 -6.41 10.24 10.37
N MET A 167 -5.17 10.66 10.62
CA MET A 167 -4.05 9.76 10.73
C MET A 167 -3.79 9.45 12.21
N ILE A 168 -3.75 8.17 12.55
CA ILE A 168 -3.39 7.70 13.89
C ILE A 168 -2.01 7.04 13.78
N ASP A 169 -1.03 7.63 14.45
CA ASP A 169 0.31 7.05 14.61
C ASP A 169 0.46 6.49 16.02
N PHE A 170 0.76 5.21 16.13
CA PHE A 170 1.03 4.53 17.40
C PHE A 170 2.49 4.65 17.85
N ARG A 171 3.37 5.26 17.03
CA ARG A 171 4.73 5.60 17.45
C ARG A 171 4.67 6.78 18.40
N LEU A 172 5.36 6.64 19.52
CA LEU A 172 5.48 7.70 20.52
C LEU A 172 6.62 8.66 20.15
N VAL A 173 6.65 9.10 18.89
CA VAL A 173 7.70 9.95 18.34
C VAL A 173 7.08 11.09 17.55
N ASP A 174 7.66 12.28 17.69
CA ASP A 174 7.27 13.44 16.87
C ASP A 174 7.85 13.25 15.47
N HIS A 175 7.04 12.74 14.54
CA HIS A 175 7.42 12.73 13.13
C HIS A 175 7.04 14.05 12.48
N SER A 176 8.06 14.84 12.12
CA SER A 176 7.95 15.82 11.03
C SER A 176 7.97 15.06 9.71
N GLU A 177 6.87 15.16 8.97
CA GLU A 177 6.71 15.03 7.50
C GLU A 177 7.71 14.13 6.75
N GLU A 178 7.26 13.01 6.17
CA GLU A 178 7.77 12.42 4.91
C GLU A 178 7.20 11.00 4.70
N THR A 179 6.07 10.83 3.99
CA THR A 179 5.63 9.47 3.61
C THR A 179 5.01 9.29 2.22
N ASN A 180 4.79 10.34 1.41
CA ASN A 180 4.11 10.16 0.11
C ASN A 180 4.87 10.64 -1.14
N GLU A 181 6.00 11.35 -1.01
CA GLU A 181 6.75 11.84 -2.19
C GLU A 181 7.66 10.77 -2.82
N SER A 182 8.01 9.72 -2.07
CA SER A 182 9.02 8.71 -2.47
C SER A 182 8.72 7.97 -3.78
N PHE A 183 7.47 7.80 -4.19
CA PHE A 183 7.17 7.03 -5.41
C PHE A 183 7.13 7.88 -6.68
N ASN A 184 6.87 9.19 -6.58
CA ASN A 184 6.74 10.02 -7.78
C ASN A 184 8.07 10.08 -8.53
N ASP A 185 9.16 10.38 -7.83
CA ASP A 185 10.50 10.41 -8.41
C ASP A 185 10.93 9.04 -8.95
N MET A 186 10.62 7.97 -8.22
CA MET A 186 10.89 6.60 -8.65
C MET A 186 10.16 6.26 -9.94
N ILE A 187 8.88 6.63 -10.04
CA ILE A 187 8.05 6.39 -11.24
C ILE A 187 8.57 7.20 -12.42
N GLU A 188 9.01 8.44 -12.19
CA GLU A 188 9.63 9.25 -13.24
C GLU A 188 10.90 8.60 -13.79
N ASP A 189 11.74 8.05 -12.91
CA ASP A 189 13.00 7.42 -13.30
C ASP A 189 12.77 6.07 -14.00
N ILE A 190 11.82 5.26 -13.53
CA ILE A 190 11.40 3.99 -14.16
C ILE A 190 10.79 4.24 -15.55
N THR A 191 10.15 5.39 -15.76
CA THR A 191 9.49 5.72 -17.03
C THR A 191 10.29 6.68 -17.90
N HIS A 192 11.57 6.93 -17.56
CA HIS A 192 12.37 7.95 -18.22
C HIS A 192 12.49 7.70 -19.74
N ASP A 193 12.79 6.45 -20.14
CA ASP A 193 12.99 6.03 -21.54
C ASP A 193 11.71 5.50 -22.22
N VAL A 194 10.57 5.53 -21.52
CA VAL A 194 9.29 5.10 -22.08
C VAL A 194 8.79 6.15 -23.09
N PRO A 195 8.31 5.73 -24.28
CA PRO A 195 7.74 6.64 -25.28
C PRO A 195 6.61 7.52 -24.71
N SER A 196 6.57 8.79 -25.13
CA SER A 196 5.66 9.81 -24.57
C SER A 196 4.18 9.45 -24.69
N LEU A 197 3.78 8.74 -25.75
CA LEU A 197 2.39 8.32 -25.98
C LEU A 197 1.90 7.33 -24.91
N ASP A 198 2.78 6.50 -24.38
CA ASP A 198 2.45 5.42 -23.45
C ASP A 198 2.74 5.77 -21.99
N LYS A 199 3.61 6.77 -21.79
CA LYS A 199 4.18 7.16 -20.50
C LYS A 199 3.13 7.40 -19.42
N GLU A 200 2.06 8.12 -19.70
CA GLU A 200 1.03 8.43 -18.70
C GLU A 200 0.25 7.19 -18.23
N SER A 201 -0.05 6.26 -19.15
CA SER A 201 -0.73 5.01 -18.78
C SER A 201 0.18 4.12 -17.93
N ILE A 202 1.46 4.04 -18.30
CA ILE A 202 2.47 3.29 -17.55
C ILE A 202 2.69 3.91 -16.18
N LYS A 203 2.86 5.24 -16.09
CA LYS A 203 2.98 5.96 -14.81
C LYS A 203 1.82 5.62 -13.89
N LYS A 204 0.57 5.72 -14.37
CA LYS A 204 -0.61 5.43 -13.57
C LYS A 204 -0.66 3.99 -13.07
N ALA A 205 -0.33 3.02 -13.92
CA ALA A 205 -0.31 1.61 -13.52
C ALA A 205 0.82 1.32 -12.52
N LEU A 206 2.00 1.92 -12.71
CA LEU A 206 3.10 1.83 -11.75
C LEU A 206 2.75 2.51 -10.43
N THR A 207 2.06 3.65 -10.41
CA THR A 207 1.53 4.25 -9.18
C THR A 207 0.67 3.24 -8.43
N ASN A 208 -0.26 2.58 -9.12
CA ASN A 208 -1.13 1.57 -8.53
C ASN A 208 -0.36 0.33 -8.03
N LEU A 209 0.68 -0.11 -8.76
CA LEU A 209 1.51 -1.25 -8.40
C LEU A 209 2.43 -0.96 -7.20
N LEU A 210 3.16 0.16 -7.24
CA LEU A 210 4.11 0.55 -6.20
C LEU A 210 3.41 0.92 -4.90
N ALA A 211 2.20 1.49 -4.97
CA ALA A 211 1.36 1.73 -3.80
C ALA A 211 1.08 0.45 -2.99
N ILE A 212 1.19 -0.74 -3.60
CA ILE A 212 0.97 -2.02 -2.92
C ILE A 212 2.21 -2.49 -2.13
N ILE A 213 3.41 -1.99 -2.46
CA ILE A 213 4.69 -2.46 -1.89
C ILE A 213 4.71 -2.39 -0.36
N PRO A 214 4.37 -1.26 0.29
CA PRO A 214 4.36 -1.18 1.75
C PRO A 214 3.50 -2.27 2.41
N TYR A 215 2.48 -2.76 1.70
CA TYR A 215 1.51 -3.74 2.20
C TYR A 215 1.89 -5.20 1.95
N ARG A 216 2.59 -5.48 0.85
CA ARG A 216 2.93 -6.86 0.42
C ARG A 216 4.38 -7.25 0.68
N VAL A 217 5.25 -6.27 0.89
CA VAL A 217 6.70 -6.49 0.94
C VAL A 217 7.23 -6.26 2.35
N HIS A 218 7.96 -7.23 2.89
CA HIS A 218 8.44 -7.22 4.28
C HIS A 218 9.82 -6.56 4.46
N GLY A 219 10.11 -5.59 3.60
CA GLY A 219 11.38 -4.88 3.47
C GLY A 219 12.14 -5.28 2.20
N THR A 220 12.61 -4.30 1.44
CA THR A 220 13.22 -4.51 0.12
C THR A 220 14.20 -3.41 -0.26
N ILE A 221 15.00 -3.68 -1.29
CA ILE A 221 15.79 -2.69 -2.01
C ILE A 221 15.47 -2.86 -3.50
N CYS A 222 15.03 -1.78 -4.14
CA CYS A 222 14.85 -1.72 -5.58
C CYS A 222 15.74 -0.62 -6.15
N VAL A 223 16.54 -0.96 -7.16
CA VAL A 223 17.45 -0.01 -7.81
C VAL A 223 16.93 0.26 -9.22
N VAL A 224 16.80 1.55 -9.55
CA VAL A 224 16.43 2.03 -10.88
C VAL A 224 17.71 2.36 -11.64
N VAL A 225 17.87 1.81 -12.84
CA VAL A 225 19.04 2.01 -13.70
C VAL A 225 18.65 2.48 -15.10
N ASP A 226 19.61 2.98 -15.86
CA ASP A 226 19.41 3.23 -17.28
C ASP A 226 19.13 1.95 -18.06
N SER A 227 18.30 2.05 -19.11
CA SER A 227 17.88 0.93 -19.96
C SER A 227 19.05 0.23 -20.68
N ASP A 228 20.13 0.97 -20.92
CA ASP A 228 21.37 0.48 -21.54
C ASP A 228 22.42 0.00 -20.52
N TYR A 229 22.08 -0.07 -19.23
CA TYR A 229 22.99 -0.53 -18.21
C TYR A 229 23.26 -2.03 -18.35
N ASN A 230 24.53 -2.41 -18.31
CA ASN A 230 24.99 -3.75 -18.62
C ASN A 230 25.10 -4.60 -17.35
N PHE A 231 24.54 -5.80 -17.43
CA PHE A 231 24.59 -6.79 -16.36
C PHE A 231 25.01 -8.17 -16.90
N PRO A 232 25.58 -9.03 -16.04
CA PRO A 232 26.12 -8.71 -14.70
C PRO A 232 27.29 -7.73 -14.81
N ASN A 233 27.56 -6.95 -13.76
CA ASN A 233 28.74 -6.09 -13.68
C ASN A 233 29.50 -6.31 -12.36
N GLU A 234 30.66 -5.67 -12.18
CA GLU A 234 31.50 -5.89 -10.99
C GLU A 234 30.89 -5.34 -9.70
N PHE A 235 29.98 -4.38 -9.79
CA PHE A 235 29.39 -3.70 -8.63
C PHE A 235 28.13 -4.40 -8.14
N LEU A 236 27.17 -4.59 -9.05
CA LEU A 236 25.91 -5.30 -8.87
C LEU A 236 26.03 -6.69 -9.51
N SER A 237 26.22 -7.70 -8.69
CA SER A 237 26.59 -9.05 -9.13
C SER A 237 25.92 -10.13 -8.29
N ASP A 238 26.19 -11.41 -8.61
CA ASP A 238 25.65 -12.60 -7.94
C ASP A 238 24.11 -12.69 -7.90
N GLY A 239 23.44 -11.92 -8.76
CA GLY A 239 21.99 -11.99 -8.94
C GLY A 239 21.53 -12.99 -9.98
N THR A 240 20.22 -13.20 -9.96
CA THR A 240 19.50 -13.91 -11.03
C THR A 240 19.10 -12.89 -12.08
N TRP A 241 19.77 -12.95 -13.23
CA TRP A 241 19.57 -12.05 -14.36
C TRP A 241 18.67 -12.70 -15.41
N PHE A 242 17.73 -11.93 -15.95
CA PHE A 242 16.90 -12.41 -17.05
C PHE A 242 17.62 -12.20 -18.38
N SER A 243 17.65 -13.24 -19.21
CA SER A 243 18.10 -13.12 -20.61
C SER A 243 17.19 -12.19 -21.40
N ASP A 244 15.89 -12.30 -21.14
CA ASP A 244 14.83 -11.42 -21.65
C ASP A 244 14.17 -10.72 -20.45
N PRO A 245 14.40 -9.40 -20.27
CA PRO A 245 13.78 -8.64 -19.19
C PRO A 245 12.25 -8.78 -19.15
N ILE A 246 11.69 -8.76 -17.94
CA ILE A 246 10.24 -8.74 -17.77
C ILE A 246 9.75 -7.33 -18.06
N ASP A 247 9.11 -7.14 -19.20
CA ASP A 247 8.62 -5.84 -19.65
C ASP A 247 7.23 -5.54 -19.04
N LEU A 248 7.23 -4.87 -17.89
CA LEU A 248 5.98 -4.44 -17.26
C LEU A 248 5.32 -3.32 -18.07
N GLY A 249 6.11 -2.44 -18.69
CA GLY A 249 5.64 -1.33 -19.51
C GLY A 249 4.80 -1.82 -20.70
N GLU A 250 5.32 -2.75 -21.49
CA GLU A 250 4.62 -3.39 -22.60
C GLU A 250 3.32 -4.03 -22.13
N LYS A 251 3.35 -4.78 -21.03
CA LYS A 251 2.17 -5.50 -20.53
C LYS A 251 1.09 -4.57 -19.97
N ILE A 252 1.48 -3.42 -19.43
CA ILE A 252 0.55 -2.34 -19.08
C ILE A 252 -0.12 -1.78 -20.34
N ILE A 253 0.64 -1.49 -21.39
CA ILE A 253 0.13 -0.96 -22.66
C ILE A 253 -0.85 -1.97 -23.27
N ASP A 254 -0.43 -3.24 -23.40
CA ASP A 254 -1.25 -4.33 -23.92
C ASP A 254 -2.61 -4.37 -23.22
N THR A 255 -2.61 -4.30 -21.89
CA THR A 255 -3.85 -4.33 -21.09
C THR A 255 -4.67 -3.05 -21.21
N ALA A 256 -4.02 -1.88 -21.23
CA ALA A 256 -4.68 -0.58 -21.33
C ALA A 256 -5.33 -0.34 -22.69
N MET A 257 -4.73 -0.87 -23.77
CA MET A 257 -5.28 -0.82 -25.13
C MET A 257 -6.37 -1.87 -25.33
N ASN A 258 -6.17 -3.09 -24.78
CA ASN A 258 -7.11 -4.21 -24.92
C ASN A 258 -8.04 -4.34 -23.72
N LYS A 259 -8.72 -3.24 -23.31
CA LYS A 259 -9.53 -3.06 -22.07
C LYS A 259 -10.58 -4.14 -21.73
N LYS A 260 -10.76 -5.17 -22.57
CA LYS A 260 -11.71 -6.28 -22.39
C LYS A 260 -11.09 -7.67 -22.57
N ASP A 261 -9.78 -7.76 -22.81
CA ASP A 261 -9.09 -9.04 -22.88
C ASP A 261 -8.68 -9.51 -21.47
N ILE A 262 -9.31 -10.60 -21.04
CA ILE A 262 -9.04 -11.24 -19.75
C ILE A 262 -7.61 -11.78 -19.73
N ALA A 263 -7.10 -12.29 -20.87
CA ALA A 263 -5.76 -12.86 -20.94
C ALA A 263 -4.68 -11.79 -20.74
N SER A 264 -4.79 -10.64 -21.42
CA SER A 264 -3.89 -9.50 -21.21
C SER A 264 -3.89 -9.01 -19.75
N SER A 265 -5.08 -8.90 -19.15
CA SER A 265 -5.21 -8.49 -17.75
C SER A 265 -4.57 -9.51 -16.79
N GLU A 266 -4.81 -10.80 -16.99
CA GLU A 266 -4.22 -11.88 -16.19
C GLU A 266 -2.69 -11.87 -16.29
N ALA A 267 -2.15 -11.73 -17.51
CA ALA A 267 -0.71 -11.66 -17.73
C ALA A 267 -0.07 -10.47 -16.99
N TYR A 268 -0.71 -9.29 -17.04
CA TYR A 268 -0.25 -8.13 -16.26
C TYR A 268 -0.24 -8.42 -14.75
N TYR A 269 -1.32 -8.99 -14.20
CA TYR A 269 -1.38 -9.28 -12.77
C TYR A 269 -0.41 -10.39 -12.36
N GLY A 270 -0.21 -11.41 -13.20
CA GLY A 270 0.77 -12.47 -12.99
C GLY A 270 2.20 -11.91 -12.92
N LEU A 271 2.58 -11.08 -13.89
CA LEU A 271 3.92 -10.47 -13.94
C LEU A 271 4.14 -9.41 -12.85
N SER A 272 3.11 -8.62 -12.54
CA SER A 272 3.15 -7.66 -11.43
C SER A 272 3.27 -8.37 -10.08
N GLY A 273 2.52 -9.46 -9.89
CA GLY A 273 2.63 -10.33 -8.72
C GLY A 273 4.03 -10.93 -8.60
N LEU A 274 4.58 -11.43 -9.71
CA LEU A 274 5.94 -11.95 -9.75
C LEU A 274 6.98 -10.88 -9.38
N PHE A 275 6.83 -9.64 -9.86
CA PHE A 275 7.69 -8.53 -9.45
C PHE A 275 7.61 -8.26 -7.94
N LEU A 276 6.42 -8.28 -7.35
CA LEU A 276 6.26 -8.13 -5.89
C LEU A 276 6.92 -9.27 -5.11
N GLU A 277 6.87 -10.50 -5.62
CA GLU A 277 7.58 -11.63 -5.02
C GLU A 277 9.11 -11.48 -5.14
N MET A 278 9.62 -10.96 -6.26
CA MET A 278 11.06 -10.66 -6.40
C MET A 278 11.55 -9.65 -5.37
N LEU A 279 10.73 -8.63 -5.07
CA LEU A 279 11.04 -7.66 -4.02
C LEU A 279 11.12 -8.29 -2.61
N ASN A 280 10.46 -9.43 -2.39
CA ASN A 280 10.51 -10.17 -1.13
C ASN A 280 11.68 -11.16 -1.05
N VAL A 281 12.39 -11.41 -2.15
CA VAL A 281 13.62 -12.21 -2.13
C VAL A 281 14.75 -11.37 -1.53
N ASP A 282 15.65 -12.02 -0.80
CA ASP A 282 16.85 -11.37 -0.29
C ASP A 282 17.68 -10.74 -1.43
N GLY A 283 18.40 -9.66 -1.11
CA GLY A 283 19.18 -8.91 -2.10
C GLY A 283 18.42 -7.72 -2.70
N ILE A 284 18.84 -7.32 -3.90
CA ILE A 284 18.35 -6.16 -4.62
C ILE A 284 17.57 -6.62 -5.86
N THR A 285 16.42 -5.98 -6.10
CA THR A 285 15.70 -6.07 -7.38
C THR A 285 16.09 -4.91 -8.28
N ILE A 286 16.33 -5.19 -9.56
CA ILE A 286 16.74 -4.20 -10.55
C ILE A 286 15.61 -3.97 -11.55
N ILE A 287 15.21 -2.71 -11.69
CA ILE A 287 14.31 -2.24 -12.74
C ILE A 287 15.01 -1.16 -13.57
N ASP A 288 14.76 -1.12 -14.86
CA ASP A 288 15.32 -0.09 -15.73
C ASP A 288 14.33 1.04 -16.04
N SER A 289 14.87 2.09 -16.66
CA SER A 289 14.14 3.29 -17.10
C SER A 289 13.17 3.08 -18.26
N SER A 290 13.01 1.85 -18.74
CA SER A 290 11.97 1.44 -19.69
C SER A 290 10.87 0.61 -19.03
N ALA A 291 10.77 0.62 -17.70
CA ALA A 291 9.84 -0.19 -16.91
C ALA A 291 10.03 -1.72 -17.07
N ARG A 292 11.28 -2.18 -17.21
CA ARG A 292 11.60 -3.61 -17.34
C ARG A 292 12.38 -4.11 -16.13
N VAL A 293 11.95 -5.24 -15.57
CA VAL A 293 12.69 -5.91 -14.49
C VAL A 293 13.86 -6.66 -15.10
N ARG A 294 15.08 -6.33 -14.67
CA ARG A 294 16.34 -6.85 -15.25
C ARG A 294 16.89 -8.05 -14.50
N GLY A 295 16.60 -8.12 -13.21
CA GLY A 295 17.05 -9.21 -12.35
C GLY A 295 16.68 -8.97 -10.90
N PHE A 296 16.88 -9.99 -10.08
CA PHE A 296 16.60 -9.96 -8.65
C PHE A 296 17.64 -10.79 -7.89
N ASN A 297 17.58 -10.74 -6.56
CA ASN A 297 18.56 -11.38 -5.69
C ASN A 297 19.99 -10.89 -5.95
N VAL A 298 20.14 -9.62 -6.34
CA VAL A 298 21.42 -9.02 -6.67
C VAL A 298 22.14 -8.53 -5.41
N PHE A 299 23.45 -8.70 -5.34
CA PHE A 299 24.27 -8.24 -4.22
C PHE A 299 25.32 -7.23 -4.65
N VAL A 300 25.62 -6.32 -3.74
CA VAL A 300 26.69 -5.32 -3.91
C VAL A 300 28.01 -5.94 -3.48
N LYS A 301 29.00 -6.02 -4.37
CA LYS A 301 30.32 -6.61 -4.06
C LYS A 301 31.34 -5.62 -3.53
N LYS A 302 31.18 -4.33 -3.83
CA LYS A 302 32.20 -3.31 -3.57
C LYS A 302 31.85 -2.52 -2.31
N GLN A 303 32.77 -2.49 -1.34
CA GLN A 303 32.76 -1.47 -0.30
C GLN A 303 33.06 -0.11 -0.96
N PRO A 304 32.36 0.97 -0.61
CA PRO A 304 32.65 2.28 -1.16
C PRO A 304 34.02 2.75 -0.65
N LEU A 305 34.65 3.64 -1.43
CA LEU A 305 36.00 4.16 -1.15
C LEU A 305 36.04 5.03 0.12
N THR A 306 34.89 5.51 0.59
CA THR A 306 34.74 6.32 1.81
C THR A 306 33.67 5.70 2.70
N MET A 307 34.05 5.32 3.93
CA MET A 307 33.13 4.75 4.92
C MET A 307 32.19 5.79 5.56
N ASP A 308 32.46 7.08 5.35
CA ASP A 308 31.73 8.18 6.02
C ASP A 308 30.27 8.31 5.52
N ASP A 309 29.95 7.83 4.31
CA ASP A 309 28.60 7.92 3.71
C ASP A 309 27.71 6.69 3.99
N ILE A 310 28.27 5.59 4.51
CA ILE A 310 27.47 4.43 4.95
C ILE A 310 27.12 4.61 6.43
N PRO A 311 25.83 4.53 6.80
CA PRO A 311 25.46 4.54 8.21
C PRO A 311 26.18 3.43 8.99
N ALA A 312 26.94 3.82 10.02
CA ALA A 312 27.57 2.88 10.95
C ALA A 312 26.51 2.01 11.68
N GLU A 313 25.32 2.58 11.85
CA GLU A 313 24.15 1.94 12.45
C GLU A 313 23.06 1.66 11.40
N GLY A 314 22.52 0.44 11.42
CA GLY A 314 21.46 -0.01 10.51
C GLY A 314 21.67 -1.44 10.02
N GLY A 315 20.58 -2.14 9.72
CA GLY A 315 20.62 -3.53 9.22
C GLY A 315 21.32 -3.69 7.87
N ALA A 316 21.61 -4.93 7.48
CA ALA A 316 22.36 -5.25 6.25
C ALA A 316 21.75 -4.63 4.98
N ARG A 317 20.40 -4.62 4.86
CA ARG A 317 19.70 -4.00 3.72
C ARG A 317 19.90 -2.49 3.65
N LYS A 318 19.81 -1.78 4.79
CA LYS A 318 20.04 -0.33 4.84
C LYS A 318 21.47 -0.03 4.39
N ARG A 319 22.47 -0.75 4.91
CA ARG A 319 23.86 -0.59 4.48
C ARG A 319 24.06 -0.86 2.99
N ALA A 320 23.40 -1.88 2.43
CA ALA A 320 23.46 -2.16 1.00
C ALA A 320 22.86 -1.03 0.15
N ALA A 321 21.68 -0.49 0.52
CA ALA A 321 21.07 0.64 -0.18
C ALA A 321 21.97 1.88 -0.19
N TYR A 322 22.56 2.23 0.96
CA TYR A 322 23.52 3.34 1.06
C TYR A 322 24.84 3.04 0.33
N THR A 323 25.26 1.79 0.25
CA THR A 323 26.44 1.41 -0.56
C THR A 323 26.19 1.65 -2.05
N VAL A 324 24.98 1.37 -2.54
CA VAL A 324 24.59 1.70 -3.92
C VAL A 324 24.64 3.21 -4.14
N LEU A 325 24.04 4.01 -3.26
CA LEU A 325 24.07 5.47 -3.34
C LEU A 325 25.51 6.02 -3.29
N ALA A 326 26.36 5.48 -2.42
CA ALA A 326 27.76 5.92 -2.28
C ALA A 326 28.62 5.59 -3.51
N SER A 327 28.18 4.69 -4.39
CA SER A 327 28.90 4.38 -5.63
C SER A 327 28.97 5.56 -6.60
N LYS A 328 27.98 6.47 -6.55
CA LYS A 328 27.82 7.59 -7.48
C LYS A 328 27.90 7.16 -8.96
N ASP A 329 27.47 5.94 -9.27
CA ASP A 329 27.42 5.44 -10.64
C ASP A 329 26.35 6.24 -11.41
N PRO A 330 26.73 6.99 -12.47
CA PRO A 330 25.80 7.84 -13.20
C PRO A 330 24.72 7.07 -13.95
N LYS A 331 24.88 5.76 -14.16
CA LYS A 331 23.87 4.91 -14.81
C LYS A 331 22.86 4.32 -13.83
N ILE A 332 23.03 4.56 -12.53
CA ILE A 332 22.02 4.26 -11.51
C ILE A 332 21.23 5.55 -11.28
N LYS A 333 19.93 5.52 -11.55
CA LYS A 333 19.06 6.68 -11.38
C LYS A 333 18.69 6.92 -9.92
N GLY A 334 18.39 5.85 -9.18
CA GLY A 334 18.04 5.96 -7.77
C GLY A 334 17.84 4.62 -7.08
N VAL A 335 17.67 4.70 -5.76
CA VAL A 335 17.50 3.55 -4.86
C VAL A 335 16.26 3.75 -4.01
N TYR A 336 15.32 2.82 -4.15
CA TYR A 336 14.21 2.63 -3.24
C TYR A 336 14.61 1.66 -2.13
N PHE A 337 14.31 2.03 -0.88
CA PHE A 337 14.51 1.20 0.29
C PHE A 337 13.24 1.16 1.11
N LEU A 338 12.86 -0.04 1.56
CA LEU A 338 11.84 -0.27 2.57
C LEU A 338 12.43 -1.18 3.65
N SER A 339 12.32 -0.79 4.91
CA SER A 339 12.71 -1.60 6.05
C SER A 339 11.55 -2.46 6.54
N GLN A 340 11.84 -3.46 7.38
CA GLN A 340 10.80 -4.36 7.93
C GLN A 340 9.87 -3.63 8.91
N ASP A 341 10.40 -2.61 9.58
CA ASP A 341 9.71 -1.69 10.48
C ASP A 341 8.94 -0.58 9.75
N GLY A 342 9.04 -0.49 8.43
CA GLY A 342 8.24 0.42 7.59
C GLY A 342 8.89 1.77 7.28
N ASN A 343 10.16 1.96 7.66
CA ASN A 343 10.95 3.11 7.20
C ASN A 343 11.23 2.96 5.70
N THR A 344 10.92 3.99 4.92
CA THR A 344 11.03 3.96 3.47
C THR A 344 11.70 5.22 2.95
N PHE A 345 12.42 5.10 1.83
CA PHE A 345 12.86 6.26 1.06
C PHE A 345 13.05 5.88 -0.40
N TYR A 346 13.01 6.88 -1.27
CA TYR A 346 13.62 6.85 -2.59
C TYR A 346 14.64 7.98 -2.65
N LYS A 347 15.85 7.68 -3.10
CA LYS A 347 16.91 8.68 -3.30
C LYS A 347 17.46 8.56 -4.70
N ARG A 348 17.43 9.66 -5.46
CA ARG A 348 18.13 9.73 -6.74
C ARG A 348 19.63 9.79 -6.50
N MET A 349 20.41 9.36 -7.48
CA MET A 349 21.88 9.42 -7.41
C MET A 349 22.42 10.85 -7.52
N CYS A 350 21.61 11.78 -8.02
CA CYS A 350 21.98 13.18 -8.26
C CYS A 350 21.51 14.16 -7.17
N ASP A 351 20.85 13.67 -6.12
CA ASP A 351 20.42 14.43 -4.94
C ASP A 351 21.35 14.12 -3.74
#